data_AF-A0A6I6JUB0-F1
#
_entry.id   AF-A0A6I6JUB0-F1
#
_cell.length_a   1.000
_cell.length_b   1.000
_cell.length_c   1.000
_cell.angle_alpha   90.00
_cell.angle_beta   90.00
_cell.angle_gamma   90.00
#
_symmetry.space_group_name_H-M   'P 1'
#
loop_
_entity.id
_entity.type
_entity.pdbx_description
1 polymer ?
#
loop_
_entity_poly.entity_id
_entity_poly.type
_entity_poly.pdbx_seq_one_letter_code
_entity_poly.pdbx_strand_id
1 'polypeptide(L)'
;MKKISTILAALLVTVSVFLPQQAGAQSPEKMSYQAVIRDSNDKLVNNQSIGMQISILQGSADGTVVYAETQTPTTNANGLVSVEIGNGTLVSGDFAGIDWANGPYFIKTETDIEGGTNYTIIGTSQLLSVPYALHAKTAESVTGTSAETDPVFTNSQAANITATDIGNLANLSGINTGDQDLSSLATKTDLTEATTKIRSELPDVSGFISSESDPVYSAWDKSTGISITESQITDLTHFTTDDETDPVYSKSVASGISTSDISNWNNKLDTEVDGSITNEIQNLSSVLTEGNDGGTKQIKNIATPTDAGDATTKSYVDNLLAGADCASCDMVLKYLILTENSIEILLNADIPVSNLYEAGKSVSALFNAGVSEAELLSAGGSITEIVKAGGSVDTLLDLGVTISELINSKAGVGVGTLEKNGVTEQELSDAGLIGTVTDVEGNTYKWVKIGEQGWMAENLRTTTFNDSTAINSYFYSWYKNDSVTYASDFGALYFYIDYTPFYRSKLCPKGWHIPDDSEWTELKDYLTDNGFGYGGSGDDIAKSLADTSLWISSTKAGTPGYDMSSNNSSGFSGLPAGSGYNGGTDFGWDGSYARWWSVVEDNWVDPRLCELYTSATYLGLVGGGHYNSGFYIRCVRDE
;
A
#
# COMPACT_ATOMS: atom_id res chain seq x y z
N MET A 1 -26.59 -34.85 57.63
CA MET A 1 -25.69 -33.66 57.69
C MET A 1 -24.37 -33.87 56.97
N LYS A 2 -23.57 -34.93 57.25
CA LYS A 2 -22.26 -35.13 56.59
C LYS A 2 -22.28 -35.16 55.05
N LYS A 3 -23.27 -35.79 54.41
CA LYS A 3 -23.35 -35.87 52.93
C LYS A 3 -23.69 -34.54 52.24
N ILE A 4 -24.40 -33.63 52.92
CA ILE A 4 -24.75 -32.30 52.38
C ILE A 4 -23.54 -31.37 52.44
N SER A 5 -22.73 -31.47 53.51
CA SER A 5 -21.48 -30.71 53.64
C SER A 5 -20.44 -31.12 52.60
N THR A 6 -20.37 -32.41 52.21
CA THR A 6 -19.44 -32.87 51.16
C THR A 6 -19.86 -32.42 49.77
N ILE A 7 -21.17 -32.36 49.49
CA ILE A 7 -21.67 -31.86 48.19
C ILE A 7 -21.51 -30.35 48.09
N LEU A 8 -21.74 -29.59 49.18
CA LEU A 8 -21.46 -28.15 49.19
C LEU A 8 -19.97 -27.85 49.01
N ALA A 9 -19.09 -28.63 49.65
CA ALA A 9 -17.64 -28.46 49.49
C ALA A 9 -17.18 -28.79 48.06
N ALA A 10 -17.74 -29.83 47.44
CA ALA A 10 -17.44 -30.18 46.04
C ALA A 10 -17.97 -29.10 45.06
N LEU A 11 -19.13 -28.52 45.33
CA LEU A 11 -19.71 -27.43 44.52
C LEU A 11 -18.91 -26.12 44.66
N LEU A 12 -18.38 -25.83 45.85
CA LEU A 12 -17.50 -24.67 46.08
C LEU A 12 -16.14 -24.82 45.39
N VAL A 13 -15.61 -26.04 45.30
CA VAL A 13 -14.33 -26.31 44.61
C VAL A 13 -14.49 -26.32 43.09
N THR A 14 -15.63 -26.74 42.54
CA THR A 14 -15.86 -26.70 41.08
C THR A 14 -16.22 -25.32 40.56
N VAL A 15 -16.86 -24.46 41.37
CA VAL A 15 -17.14 -23.05 40.99
C VAL A 15 -15.87 -22.19 41.02
N SER A 16 -14.86 -22.53 41.83
CA SER A 16 -13.57 -21.82 41.85
C SER A 16 -12.60 -22.19 40.72
N VAL A 17 -12.84 -23.28 39.98
CA VAL A 17 -11.95 -23.76 38.89
C VAL A 17 -12.46 -23.40 37.49
N PHE A 18 -13.66 -22.80 37.38
CA PHE A 18 -14.30 -22.43 36.11
C PHE A 18 -14.73 -20.96 36.01
N LEU A 19 -14.05 -20.07 36.72
CA LEU A 19 -14.04 -18.65 36.35
C LEU A 19 -12.86 -18.43 35.41
N PRO A 20 -13.08 -18.08 34.12
CA PRO A 20 -11.98 -17.64 33.27
C PRO A 20 -11.35 -16.43 33.95
N GLN A 21 -10.12 -16.58 34.45
CA GLN A 21 -9.29 -15.44 34.79
C GLN A 21 -8.95 -14.76 33.47
N GLN A 22 -9.84 -13.87 33.03
CA GLN A 22 -9.46 -12.72 32.23
C GLN A 22 -8.63 -11.82 33.14
N ALA A 23 -7.40 -12.22 33.43
CA ALA A 23 -6.37 -11.26 33.72
C ALA A 23 -6.08 -10.58 32.38
N GLY A 24 -6.84 -9.52 32.07
CA GLY A 24 -6.35 -8.55 31.12
C GLY A 24 -4.98 -8.15 31.61
N ALA A 25 -3.96 -8.28 30.77
CA ALA A 25 -2.67 -7.66 31.00
C ALA A 25 -2.89 -6.14 30.95
N GLN A 26 -3.44 -5.57 32.02
CA GLN A 26 -3.39 -4.14 32.22
C GLN A 26 -1.93 -3.82 32.55
N SER A 27 -1.36 -2.89 31.77
CA SER A 27 -0.07 -2.31 32.12
C SER A 27 -0.13 -1.88 33.59
N PRO A 28 0.86 -2.22 34.42
CA PRO A 28 0.86 -1.82 35.82
C PRO A 28 0.66 -0.29 35.92
N GLU A 29 -0.39 0.15 36.63
CA GLU A 29 -0.70 1.57 36.85
C GLU A 29 0.21 2.17 37.94
N LYS A 30 1.53 2.02 37.76
CA LYS A 30 2.56 2.49 38.69
C LYS A 30 3.85 2.81 37.95
N MET A 31 4.67 3.67 38.53
CA MET A 31 5.98 4.03 37.96
C MET A 31 7.10 3.97 38.99
N SER A 32 8.28 3.50 38.58
CA SER A 32 9.45 3.43 39.45
C SER A 32 10.07 4.81 39.65
N TYR A 33 10.47 5.13 40.89
CA TYR A 33 11.20 6.34 41.23
C TYR A 33 12.34 6.04 42.20
N GLN A 34 13.50 6.67 41.95
CA GLN A 34 14.69 6.53 42.78
C GLN A 34 15.27 7.90 43.12
N ALA A 35 15.70 8.08 44.35
CA ALA A 35 16.34 9.31 44.81
C ALA A 35 17.38 9.04 45.90
N VAL A 36 18.41 9.88 45.95
CA VAL A 36 19.40 9.87 47.05
C VAL A 36 19.05 10.99 48.02
N ILE A 37 18.86 10.64 49.30
CA ILE A 37 18.40 11.57 50.32
C ILE A 37 19.58 12.12 51.13
N ARG A 38 19.64 13.45 51.23
CA ARG A 38 20.66 14.19 51.97
C ARG A 38 20.02 15.14 52.97
N ASP A 39 20.63 15.30 54.14
CA ASP A 39 20.19 16.25 55.15
C ASP A 39 20.61 17.70 54.81
N SER A 40 20.25 18.66 55.66
CA SER A 40 20.59 20.08 55.48
C SER A 40 22.10 20.39 55.53
N ASN A 41 22.93 19.43 55.94
CA ASN A 41 24.38 19.52 55.96
C ASN A 41 25.03 18.73 54.81
N ASP A 42 24.24 18.35 53.80
CA ASP A 42 24.66 17.56 52.62
C ASP A 42 25.14 16.12 52.95
N LYS A 43 24.82 15.61 54.16
CA LYS A 43 25.15 14.23 54.56
C LYS A 43 24.07 13.26 54.10
N LEU A 44 24.50 12.07 53.67
CA LEU A 44 23.59 10.98 53.31
C LEU A 44 22.77 10.53 54.52
N VAL A 45 21.46 10.44 54.34
CA VAL A 45 20.55 9.81 55.30
C VAL A 45 20.56 8.31 55.04
N ASN A 46 21.30 7.52 55.82
CA ASN A 46 21.55 6.10 55.53
C ASN A 46 20.80 5.14 56.47
N ASN A 47 20.28 4.03 55.91
CA ASN A 47 19.59 2.98 56.67
C ASN A 47 18.47 3.51 57.60
N GLN A 48 17.77 4.56 57.17
CA GLN A 48 16.79 5.27 57.98
C GLN A 48 15.43 5.30 57.28
N SER A 49 14.36 5.04 58.05
CA SER A 49 12.99 5.23 57.56
C SER A 49 12.68 6.72 57.49
N ILE A 50 12.16 7.15 56.34
CA ILE A 50 11.82 8.54 56.05
C ILE A 50 10.35 8.62 55.63
N GLY A 51 9.72 9.78 55.82
CA GLY A 51 8.39 10.07 55.31
C GLY A 51 8.54 10.78 53.98
N MET A 52 7.82 10.34 52.95
CA MET A 52 7.81 10.97 51.63
C MET A 52 6.38 11.24 51.19
N GLN A 53 6.10 12.44 50.71
CA GLN A 53 4.94 12.75 49.89
C GLN A 53 5.40 12.97 48.45
N ILE A 54 4.69 12.33 47.51
CA ILE A 54 4.96 12.40 46.09
C ILE A 54 3.71 12.97 45.43
N SER A 55 3.88 13.97 44.57
CA SER A 55 2.77 14.64 43.88
C SER A 55 3.09 14.79 42.39
N ILE A 56 2.07 14.59 41.54
CA ILE A 56 2.10 14.86 40.11
C ILE A 56 1.41 16.21 39.87
N LEU A 57 2.13 17.14 39.27
CA LEU A 57 1.68 18.49 38.96
C LEU A 57 1.49 18.62 37.44
N GLN A 58 0.41 19.26 37.00
CA GLN A 58 0.13 19.51 35.58
C GLN A 58 0.50 20.92 35.15
N GLY A 59 1.11 21.05 33.97
CA GLY A 59 1.37 22.31 33.26
C GLY A 59 2.67 23.01 33.65
N SER A 60 3.05 23.04 34.93
CA SER A 60 4.31 23.65 35.39
C SER A 60 4.80 23.06 36.72
N ALA A 61 6.01 23.45 37.16
CA ALA A 61 6.59 23.05 38.44
C ALA A 61 5.81 23.55 39.68
N ASP A 62 4.93 24.55 39.51
CA ASP A 62 4.01 25.06 40.51
C ASP A 62 2.53 24.84 40.09
N GLY A 63 2.31 23.87 39.20
CA GLY A 63 1.01 23.60 38.60
C GLY A 63 -0.01 22.97 39.55
N THR A 64 -1.18 22.61 39.01
CA THR A 64 -2.24 21.94 39.77
C THR A 64 -1.81 20.51 40.12
N VAL A 65 -1.96 20.12 41.39
CA VAL A 65 -1.76 18.73 41.82
C VAL A 65 -2.90 17.88 41.26
N VAL A 66 -2.59 16.96 40.35
CA VAL A 66 -3.55 16.00 39.78
C VAL A 66 -3.54 14.66 40.52
N TYR A 67 -2.45 14.35 41.22
CA TYR A 67 -2.30 13.16 42.05
C TYR A 67 -1.31 13.39 43.19
N ALA A 68 -1.58 12.84 44.36
CA ALA A 68 -0.64 12.82 45.48
C ALA A 68 -0.81 11.57 46.36
N GLU A 69 0.32 11.03 46.83
CA GLU A 69 0.40 9.90 47.75
C GLU A 69 1.50 10.10 48.81
N THR A 70 1.45 9.32 49.87
CA THR A 70 2.48 9.25 50.92
C THR A 70 3.07 7.85 51.02
N GLN A 71 4.37 7.77 51.31
CA GLN A 71 5.11 6.52 51.52
C GLN A 71 6.12 6.68 52.66
N THR A 72 6.51 5.57 53.30
CA THR A 72 7.53 5.55 54.35
C THR A 72 8.71 4.63 53.99
N PRO A 73 9.47 4.92 52.92
CA PRO A 73 10.59 4.07 52.50
C PRO A 73 11.75 4.12 53.50
N THR A 74 12.65 3.14 53.40
CA THR A 74 13.91 3.12 54.15
C THR A 74 15.07 3.32 53.18
N THR A 75 15.95 4.29 53.45
CA THR A 75 17.16 4.53 52.66
C THR A 75 18.16 3.38 52.83
N ASN A 76 18.95 3.06 51.81
CA ASN A 76 20.05 2.10 51.95
C ASN A 76 21.35 2.76 52.48
N ALA A 77 22.45 2.01 52.53
CA ALA A 77 23.75 2.50 52.98
C ALA A 77 24.30 3.71 52.19
N ASN A 78 23.84 3.88 50.95
CA ASN A 78 24.20 5.00 50.07
C ASN A 78 23.17 6.14 50.10
N GLY A 79 22.18 6.10 51.00
CA GLY A 79 21.11 7.08 51.07
C GLY A 79 20.06 6.97 49.96
N LEU A 80 20.10 5.90 49.15
CA LEU A 80 19.16 5.69 48.05
C LEU A 80 17.84 5.12 48.55
N VAL A 81 16.73 5.68 48.07
CA VAL A 81 15.39 5.09 48.12
C VAL A 81 14.95 4.63 46.74
N SER A 82 14.19 3.53 46.71
CA SER A 82 13.49 3.03 45.53
C SER A 82 12.03 2.86 45.90
N VAL A 83 11.13 3.54 45.21
CA VAL A 83 9.69 3.51 45.46
C VAL A 83 8.91 3.32 44.16
N GLU A 84 7.71 2.78 44.27
CA GLU A 84 6.76 2.68 43.16
C GLU A 84 5.66 3.73 43.39
N ILE A 85 5.61 4.75 42.55
CA ILE A 85 4.56 5.78 42.58
C ILE A 85 3.27 5.16 42.04
N GLY A 86 2.15 5.35 42.73
CA GLY A 86 0.87 4.69 42.45
C GLY A 86 0.54 3.56 43.44
N ASN A 87 1.48 3.21 44.33
CA ASN A 87 1.33 2.14 45.33
C ASN A 87 1.41 2.66 46.78
N GLY A 88 1.45 3.98 46.97
CA GLY A 88 1.48 4.62 48.28
C GLY A 88 0.09 4.79 48.90
N THR A 89 0.05 5.43 50.08
CA THR A 89 -1.21 5.83 50.71
C THR A 89 -1.72 7.09 50.05
N LEU A 90 -2.85 6.98 49.34
CA LEU A 90 -3.47 8.08 48.59
C LEU A 90 -3.77 9.30 49.48
N VAL A 91 -3.37 10.48 49.02
CA VAL A 91 -3.73 11.78 49.62
C VAL A 91 -4.83 12.44 48.81
N SER A 92 -4.68 12.49 47.47
CA SER A 92 -5.65 13.10 46.56
C SER A 92 -5.46 12.66 45.11
N GLY A 93 -6.51 12.76 44.30
CA GLY A 93 -6.48 12.39 42.88
C GLY A 93 -6.67 10.90 42.63
N ASP A 94 -6.43 10.47 41.41
CA ASP A 94 -6.45 9.07 40.97
C ASP A 94 -5.32 8.87 39.96
N PHE A 95 -4.42 7.92 40.23
CA PHE A 95 -3.25 7.70 39.37
C PHE A 95 -3.66 7.11 38.00
N ALA A 96 -4.66 6.23 38.00
CA ALA A 96 -5.20 5.60 36.80
C ALA A 96 -5.92 6.63 35.89
N GLY A 97 -6.53 7.64 36.51
CA GLY A 97 -7.28 8.70 35.84
C GLY A 97 -6.45 9.87 35.32
N ILE A 98 -5.11 9.85 35.45
CA ILE A 98 -4.26 10.92 34.92
C ILE A 98 -4.27 10.88 33.38
N ASP A 99 -4.77 11.93 32.75
CA ASP A 99 -4.71 12.09 31.29
C ASP A 99 -3.32 12.54 30.86
N TRP A 100 -2.41 11.58 30.67
CA TRP A 100 -1.02 11.83 30.30
C TRP A 100 -0.85 12.59 28.96
N ALA A 101 -1.87 12.69 28.11
CA ALA A 101 -1.83 13.45 26.86
C ALA A 101 -1.85 14.98 27.10
N ASN A 102 -2.45 15.44 28.20
CA ASN A 102 -2.51 16.85 28.57
C ASN A 102 -1.25 17.35 29.31
N GLY A 103 -0.09 16.75 29.00
CA GLY A 103 1.20 17.18 29.54
C GLY A 103 1.54 18.64 29.18
N PRO A 104 2.59 19.22 29.77
CA PRO A 104 3.64 18.56 30.54
C PRO A 104 3.24 18.27 32.00
N TYR A 105 3.88 17.25 32.59
CA TYR A 105 3.72 16.87 34.00
C TYR A 105 5.03 17.00 34.77
N PHE A 106 4.96 17.21 36.09
CA PHE A 106 6.11 17.33 36.98
C PHE A 106 5.92 16.43 38.20
N ILE A 107 6.97 15.76 38.64
CA ILE A 107 7.04 15.09 39.95
C ILE A 107 7.54 16.10 40.97
N LYS A 108 6.78 16.27 42.05
CA LYS A 108 7.20 16.94 43.28
C LYS A 108 7.37 15.90 44.39
N THR A 109 8.51 15.95 45.07
CA THR A 109 8.82 15.11 46.22
C THR A 109 9.04 15.98 47.44
N GLU A 110 8.47 15.57 48.56
CA GLU A 110 8.53 16.26 49.84
C GLU A 110 8.94 15.21 50.88
N THR A 111 10.08 15.40 51.55
CA THR A 111 10.70 14.39 52.41
C THR A 111 10.93 14.89 53.83
N ASP A 112 10.54 14.06 54.80
CA ASP A 112 10.78 14.19 56.23
C ASP A 112 11.74 13.07 56.66
N ILE A 113 12.94 13.45 57.07
CA ILE A 113 13.98 12.50 57.45
C ILE A 113 13.64 11.73 58.73
N GLU A 114 12.72 12.22 59.57
CA GLU A 114 12.32 11.57 60.82
C GLU A 114 11.16 10.57 60.64
N GLY A 115 10.67 10.37 59.40
CA GLY A 115 9.58 9.42 59.14
C GLY A 115 8.17 10.02 59.30
N GLY A 116 8.06 11.31 59.60
CA GLY A 116 6.81 12.01 59.83
C GLY A 116 6.24 12.71 58.58
N THR A 117 5.47 13.77 58.82
CA THR A 117 4.85 14.61 57.79
C THR A 117 5.40 16.04 57.78
N ASN A 118 6.50 16.30 58.49
CA ASN A 118 7.15 17.61 58.54
C ASN A 118 8.20 17.69 57.43
N TYR A 119 7.73 17.78 56.18
CA TYR A 119 8.59 17.74 55.01
C TYR A 119 9.51 18.97 54.94
N THR A 120 10.82 18.75 55.01
CA THR A 120 11.84 19.81 54.96
C THR A 120 12.64 19.82 53.66
N ILE A 121 12.69 18.69 52.95
CA ILE A 121 13.40 18.56 51.67
C ILE A 121 12.35 18.53 50.57
N ILE A 122 12.42 19.47 49.63
CA ILE A 122 11.45 19.60 48.53
C ILE A 122 12.20 19.63 47.20
N GLY A 123 11.80 18.80 46.25
CA GLY A 123 12.34 18.78 44.89
C GLY A 123 11.25 18.59 43.86
N THR A 124 11.28 19.41 42.80
CA THR A 124 10.36 19.31 41.66
C THR A 124 11.15 19.11 40.37
N SER A 125 10.76 18.11 39.56
CA SER A 125 11.39 17.79 38.27
C SER A 125 10.33 17.47 37.22
N GLN A 126 10.53 17.88 35.97
CA GLN A 126 9.62 17.53 34.88
C GLN A 126 9.67 16.02 34.59
N LEU A 127 8.52 15.43 34.35
CA LEU A 127 8.41 14.09 33.78
C LEU A 127 8.68 14.16 32.28
N LEU A 128 9.77 13.51 31.87
CA LEU A 128 10.12 13.33 30.46
C LEU A 128 9.69 11.93 30.01
N SER A 129 9.30 11.81 28.75
CA SER A 129 8.97 10.52 28.15
C SER A 129 10.21 9.62 28.15
N VAL A 130 10.03 8.36 28.57
CA VAL A 130 11.05 7.31 28.39
C VAL A 130 11.00 6.78 26.95
N PRO A 131 12.09 6.20 26.41
CA PRO A 131 12.11 5.67 25.03
C PRO A 131 10.95 4.71 24.71
N TYR A 132 10.57 3.85 25.66
CA TYR A 132 9.42 2.94 25.53
C TYR A 132 8.06 3.69 25.39
N ALA A 133 7.90 4.81 26.12
CA ALA A 133 6.71 5.66 26.02
C ALA A 133 6.68 6.50 24.73
N LEU A 134 7.85 6.83 24.15
CA LEU A 134 7.94 7.47 22.84
C LEU A 134 7.53 6.51 21.71
N HIS A 135 7.89 5.22 21.82
CA HIS A 135 7.42 4.16 20.91
C HIS A 135 5.92 3.85 21.06
N ALA A 136 5.32 4.06 22.24
CA ALA A 136 3.88 3.95 22.41
C ALA A 136 3.10 5.11 21.73
N LYS A 137 3.76 6.22 21.38
CA LYS A 137 3.13 7.34 20.63
C LYS A 137 2.78 6.96 19.19
N THR A 138 3.48 5.99 18.60
CA THR A 138 3.10 5.37 17.31
C THR A 138 1.93 4.40 17.41
N ALA A 139 1.44 4.09 18.62
CA ALA A 139 0.20 3.36 18.88
C ALA A 139 -0.90 4.32 19.35
N GLU A 140 -1.25 5.30 18.51
CA GLU A 140 -2.27 6.30 18.82
C GLU A 140 -3.68 5.68 18.76
N SER A 141 -4.13 5.19 19.92
CA SER A 141 -5.53 4.91 20.33
C SER A 141 -6.21 3.61 19.86
N VAL A 142 -6.45 2.70 20.83
CA VAL A 142 -7.76 2.04 20.99
C VAL A 142 -8.15 2.10 22.46
N THR A 143 -8.91 3.12 22.86
CA THR A 143 -9.68 3.07 24.12
C THR A 143 -11.01 3.81 23.97
N GLY A 144 -12.11 3.07 24.11
CA GLY A 144 -13.48 3.57 24.07
C GLY A 144 -14.30 2.92 22.96
N THR A 145 -15.48 2.38 23.29
CA THR A 145 -16.53 2.03 22.32
C THR A 145 -17.06 3.32 21.69
N SER A 146 -16.26 3.92 20.81
CA SER A 146 -16.70 4.98 19.92
C SER A 146 -17.45 4.31 18.79
N ALA A 147 -18.66 4.76 18.51
CA ALA A 147 -19.26 4.50 17.22
C ALA A 147 -18.29 5.11 16.18
N GLU A 148 -17.59 4.25 15.45
CA GLU A 148 -16.86 4.65 14.26
C GLU A 148 -17.87 5.32 13.32
N THR A 149 -17.65 6.60 13.03
CA THR A 149 -18.20 7.16 11.80
C THR A 149 -17.24 6.73 10.72
N ASP A 150 -17.59 5.64 10.02
CA ASP A 150 -17.01 5.26 8.73
C ASP A 150 -16.77 6.53 7.88
N PRO A 151 -15.74 6.57 7.01
CA PRO A 151 -15.52 7.71 6.14
C PRO A 151 -16.82 8.07 5.45
N VAL A 152 -17.37 9.25 5.77
CA VAL A 152 -18.63 9.68 5.16
C VAL A 152 -18.31 10.01 3.72
N PHE A 153 -18.60 9.05 2.85
CA PHE A 153 -18.44 9.13 1.41
C PHE A 153 -19.43 10.12 0.76
N THR A 154 -19.71 11.29 1.37
CA THR A 154 -20.77 12.22 0.92
C THR A 154 -20.65 12.62 -0.56
N ASN A 155 -19.45 12.53 -1.13
CA ASN A 155 -19.17 12.86 -2.53
C ASN A 155 -18.86 11.63 -3.41
N SER A 156 -18.86 10.42 -2.88
CA SER A 156 -18.70 9.19 -3.67
C SER A 156 -20.06 8.67 -4.12
N GLN A 157 -20.12 7.93 -5.23
CA GLN A 157 -21.37 7.28 -5.65
C GLN A 157 -21.94 6.35 -4.56
N ALA A 158 -21.12 5.90 -3.60
CA ALA A 158 -21.56 5.07 -2.47
C ALA A 158 -22.49 5.82 -1.50
N ALA A 159 -22.48 7.16 -1.44
CA ALA A 159 -23.45 7.92 -0.63
C ALA A 159 -24.91 7.79 -1.11
N ASN A 160 -25.12 7.39 -2.37
CA ASN A 160 -26.46 7.14 -2.91
C ASN A 160 -26.96 5.72 -2.62
N ILE A 161 -26.13 4.86 -2.04
CA ILE A 161 -26.51 3.50 -1.66
C ILE A 161 -27.35 3.59 -0.38
N THR A 162 -28.65 3.38 -0.51
CA THR A 162 -29.59 3.36 0.61
C THR A 162 -29.61 2.00 1.30
N ALA A 163 -30.19 1.92 2.50
CA ALA A 163 -30.45 0.65 3.16
C ALA A 163 -31.31 -0.31 2.30
N THR A 164 -32.15 0.23 1.41
CA THR A 164 -32.91 -0.53 0.42
C THR A 164 -32.00 -1.14 -0.64
N ASP A 165 -30.99 -0.40 -1.11
CA ASP A 165 -30.02 -0.88 -2.10
C ASP A 165 -29.13 -1.98 -1.52
N ILE A 166 -28.69 -1.82 -0.27
CA ILE A 166 -27.95 -2.87 0.46
C ILE A 166 -28.84 -4.10 0.67
N GLY A 167 -30.11 -3.91 1.02
CA GLY A 167 -31.08 -5.00 1.13
C GLY A 167 -31.28 -5.74 -0.20
N ASN A 168 -31.41 -5.02 -1.31
CA ASN A 168 -31.55 -5.58 -2.64
C ASN A 168 -30.28 -6.32 -3.10
N LEU A 169 -29.10 -5.81 -2.74
CA LEU A 169 -27.81 -6.41 -3.04
C LEU A 169 -27.50 -7.63 -2.17
N ALA A 170 -27.89 -7.61 -0.88
CA ALA A 170 -27.82 -8.76 0.00
C ALA A 170 -28.80 -9.87 -0.42
N ASN A 171 -29.95 -9.49 -0.99
CA ASN A 171 -30.88 -10.41 -1.66
C ASN A 171 -30.36 -10.90 -3.03
N LEU A 172 -29.31 -10.28 -3.55
CA LEU A 172 -28.56 -10.72 -4.72
C LEU A 172 -27.37 -11.59 -4.28
N SER A 173 -27.62 -12.59 -3.44
CA SER A 173 -26.59 -13.54 -3.03
C SER A 173 -26.12 -14.37 -4.22
N GLY A 174 -24.94 -14.02 -4.74
CA GLY A 174 -24.15 -14.83 -5.66
C GLY A 174 -23.53 -16.05 -4.99
N ILE A 175 -24.38 -16.96 -4.50
CA ILE A 175 -24.18 -18.41 -4.63
C ILE A 175 -25.58 -18.93 -4.99
N ASN A 176 -25.71 -19.58 -6.15
CA ASN A 176 -26.98 -20.19 -6.54
C ASN A 176 -27.20 -21.44 -5.68
N THR A 177 -27.76 -21.24 -4.48
CA THR A 177 -28.09 -22.29 -3.50
C THR A 177 -29.41 -23.01 -3.80
N GLY A 178 -30.05 -22.72 -4.95
CA GLY A 178 -31.30 -23.35 -5.36
C GLY A 178 -32.55 -22.84 -4.63
N ASP A 179 -32.43 -21.74 -3.89
CA ASP A 179 -33.47 -21.09 -3.08
C ASP A 179 -34.00 -19.78 -3.72
N GLN A 180 -33.51 -19.42 -4.90
CA GLN A 180 -34.20 -18.47 -5.77
C GLN A 180 -35.53 -19.09 -6.18
N ASP A 181 -36.64 -18.55 -5.67
CA ASP A 181 -37.99 -18.96 -6.07
C ASP A 181 -38.28 -18.46 -7.50
N LEU A 182 -37.82 -19.25 -8.47
CA LEU A 182 -38.08 -19.07 -9.89
C LEU A 182 -39.38 -19.78 -10.32
N SER A 183 -40.26 -20.19 -9.38
CA SER A 183 -41.50 -20.92 -9.70
C SER A 183 -42.48 -20.13 -10.58
N SER A 184 -42.30 -18.81 -10.69
CA SER A 184 -43.07 -17.97 -11.62
C SER A 184 -42.42 -17.80 -13.00
N LEU A 185 -41.16 -18.23 -13.19
CA LEU A 185 -40.53 -18.29 -14.51
C LEU A 185 -40.82 -19.68 -15.09
N ALA A 186 -41.55 -19.71 -16.22
CA ALA A 186 -41.93 -20.95 -16.89
C ALA A 186 -40.74 -21.91 -16.99
N THR A 187 -40.79 -23.03 -16.27
CA THR A 187 -39.76 -24.05 -16.36
C THR A 187 -39.79 -24.64 -17.78
N LYS A 188 -38.69 -25.26 -18.22
CA LYS A 188 -38.64 -25.92 -19.55
C LYS A 188 -39.76 -26.97 -19.70
N THR A 189 -40.24 -27.52 -18.60
CA THR A 189 -41.41 -28.39 -18.52
C THR A 189 -42.70 -27.62 -18.83
N ASP A 190 -42.92 -26.45 -18.20
CA ASP A 190 -44.09 -25.60 -18.45
C ASP A 190 -44.16 -25.10 -19.91
N LEU A 191 -43.01 -24.79 -20.51
CA LEU A 191 -42.93 -24.44 -21.93
C LEU A 191 -43.28 -25.65 -22.82
N THR A 192 -42.87 -26.85 -22.43
CA THR A 192 -43.17 -28.09 -23.17
C THR A 192 -44.65 -28.45 -23.05
N GLU A 193 -45.25 -28.27 -21.88
CA GLU A 193 -46.69 -28.45 -21.66
C GLU A 193 -47.51 -27.39 -22.41
N ALA A 194 -47.11 -26.12 -22.38
CA ALA A 194 -47.75 -25.05 -23.14
C ALA A 194 -47.66 -25.29 -24.66
N THR A 195 -46.51 -25.74 -25.16
CA THR A 195 -46.33 -26.07 -26.60
C THR A 195 -47.20 -27.27 -26.99
N THR A 196 -47.33 -28.26 -26.11
CA THR A 196 -48.20 -29.43 -26.33
C THR A 196 -49.67 -29.04 -26.31
N LYS A 197 -50.07 -28.16 -25.38
CA LYS A 197 -51.43 -27.64 -25.28
C LYS A 197 -51.80 -26.79 -26.50
N ILE A 198 -50.94 -25.86 -26.92
CA ILE A 198 -51.12 -25.08 -28.15
C ILE A 198 -51.22 -26.00 -29.37
N ARG A 199 -50.40 -27.05 -29.47
CA ARG A 199 -50.49 -28.04 -30.56
C ARG A 199 -51.80 -28.82 -30.54
N SER A 200 -52.38 -29.09 -29.36
CA SER A 200 -53.68 -29.75 -29.22
C SER A 200 -54.89 -28.83 -29.41
N GLU A 201 -54.71 -27.52 -29.23
CA GLU A 201 -55.74 -26.49 -29.41
C GLU A 201 -55.75 -25.92 -30.84
N LEU A 202 -54.68 -26.12 -31.61
CA LEU A 202 -54.69 -25.89 -33.05
C LEU A 202 -55.63 -26.90 -33.72
N PRO A 203 -56.68 -26.46 -34.42
CA PRO A 203 -57.58 -27.38 -35.11
C PRO A 203 -56.79 -28.18 -36.15
N ASP A 204 -57.01 -29.49 -36.16
CA ASP A 204 -56.45 -30.36 -37.18
C ASP A 204 -56.98 -29.95 -38.56
N VAL A 205 -56.14 -29.24 -39.31
CA VAL A 205 -56.43 -28.75 -40.67
C VAL A 205 -56.15 -29.80 -41.75
N SER A 206 -55.74 -31.03 -41.38
CA SER A 206 -55.51 -32.13 -42.33
C SER A 206 -56.79 -32.62 -43.03
N GLY A 207 -57.97 -32.14 -42.61
CA GLY A 207 -59.26 -32.36 -43.27
C GLY A 207 -59.88 -31.14 -43.96
N PHE A 208 -59.25 -29.96 -43.94
CA PHE A 208 -59.83 -28.71 -44.47
C PHE A 208 -59.43 -28.40 -45.92
N ILE A 209 -58.64 -29.25 -46.58
CA ILE A 209 -58.32 -29.14 -48.01
C ILE A 209 -58.39 -30.54 -48.64
N SER A 210 -59.59 -31.10 -48.79
CA SER A 210 -59.80 -32.42 -49.41
C SER A 210 -59.94 -32.37 -50.95
N SER A 211 -59.92 -31.17 -51.55
CA SER A 211 -59.68 -30.93 -52.97
C SER A 211 -59.66 -29.42 -53.23
N GLU A 212 -58.50 -28.84 -53.53
CA GLU A 212 -58.44 -27.54 -54.21
C GLU A 212 -58.01 -27.81 -55.66
N SER A 213 -58.81 -27.31 -56.60
CA SER A 213 -58.48 -27.35 -58.02
C SER A 213 -58.03 -25.94 -58.40
N ASP A 214 -56.72 -25.70 -58.40
CA ASP A 214 -56.17 -24.47 -58.95
C ASP A 214 -56.58 -24.31 -60.42
N PRO A 215 -57.00 -23.11 -60.87
CA PRO A 215 -57.18 -22.84 -62.28
C PRO A 215 -55.82 -22.97 -62.99
N VAL A 216 -55.76 -23.88 -63.96
CA VAL A 216 -54.62 -24.02 -64.87
C VAL A 216 -54.53 -22.75 -65.71
N TYR A 217 -53.74 -21.78 -65.26
CA TYR A 217 -53.29 -20.71 -66.15
C TYR A 217 -52.28 -21.30 -67.12
N SER A 218 -52.75 -21.62 -68.32
CA SER A 218 -51.89 -21.87 -69.46
C SER A 218 -51.02 -20.63 -69.70
N ALA A 219 -49.72 -20.77 -69.44
CA ALA A 219 -48.60 -19.90 -69.79
C ALA A 219 -48.96 -18.47 -70.26
N TRP A 220 -48.86 -17.48 -69.38
CA TRP A 220 -48.73 -16.10 -69.83
C TRP A 220 -47.29 -15.88 -70.31
N ASP A 221 -47.13 -15.90 -71.63
CA ASP A 221 -45.90 -15.52 -72.32
C ASP A 221 -45.60 -14.03 -72.10
N LYS A 222 -44.49 -13.73 -71.42
CA LYS A 222 -44.02 -12.37 -71.11
C LYS A 222 -43.15 -11.77 -72.23
N SER A 223 -43.16 -12.33 -73.43
CA SER A 223 -42.32 -11.87 -74.55
C SER A 223 -42.83 -10.62 -75.28
N THR A 224 -43.99 -10.06 -74.89
CA THR A 224 -44.46 -8.75 -75.37
C THR A 224 -45.04 -7.94 -74.21
N GLY A 225 -44.73 -6.64 -74.14
CA GLY A 225 -45.18 -5.76 -73.06
C GLY A 225 -46.71 -5.69 -72.96
N ILE A 226 -47.22 -5.54 -71.74
CA ILE A 226 -48.65 -5.37 -71.47
C ILE A 226 -49.08 -3.98 -71.97
N SER A 227 -49.91 -3.94 -73.01
CA SER A 227 -50.64 -2.73 -73.42
C SER A 227 -52.03 -2.74 -72.77
N ILE A 228 -52.29 -1.80 -71.87
CA ILE A 228 -53.63 -1.55 -71.32
C ILE A 228 -54.31 -0.51 -72.20
N THR A 229 -55.51 -0.79 -72.69
CA THR A 229 -56.36 0.17 -73.42
C THR A 229 -57.40 0.79 -72.49
N GLU A 230 -57.81 2.04 -72.73
CA GLU A 230 -58.75 2.79 -71.86
C GLU A 230 -60.05 2.04 -71.51
N SER A 231 -60.51 1.14 -72.37
CA SER A 231 -61.67 0.28 -72.08
C SER A 231 -61.49 -0.68 -70.89
N GLN A 232 -60.27 -0.83 -70.37
CA GLN A 232 -59.93 -1.72 -69.26
C GLN A 232 -59.90 -0.99 -67.90
N ILE A 233 -60.20 0.31 -67.87
CA ILE A 233 -60.34 1.13 -66.66
C ILE A 233 -61.81 1.57 -66.58
N THR A 234 -62.58 1.04 -65.62
CA THR A 234 -64.05 1.20 -65.57
C THR A 234 -64.54 2.08 -64.42
N ASP A 235 -63.62 2.59 -63.62
CA ASP A 235 -63.84 3.34 -62.37
C ASP A 235 -63.30 4.78 -62.41
N LEU A 236 -62.82 5.24 -63.57
CA LEU A 236 -62.39 6.62 -63.82
C LEU A 236 -63.28 7.26 -64.88
N THR A 237 -64.01 8.32 -64.52
CA THR A 237 -64.69 9.19 -65.48
C THR A 237 -63.67 9.94 -66.32
N HIS A 238 -63.73 9.76 -67.64
CA HIS A 238 -62.77 10.23 -68.63
C HIS A 238 -62.71 11.77 -68.70
N PHE A 239 -61.49 12.34 -68.71
CA PHE A 239 -61.23 13.74 -69.04
C PHE A 239 -61.08 13.85 -70.57
N THR A 240 -61.96 14.58 -71.25
CA THR A 240 -61.77 14.91 -72.67
C THR A 240 -61.15 16.30 -72.81
N THR A 241 -60.41 16.53 -73.90
CA THR A 241 -59.85 17.85 -74.25
C THR A 241 -60.91 18.92 -74.51
N ASP A 242 -62.20 18.54 -74.59
CA ASP A 242 -63.31 19.46 -74.80
C ASP A 242 -63.88 20.01 -73.47
N ASP A 243 -63.48 19.43 -72.33
CA ASP A 243 -63.89 19.85 -70.98
C ASP A 243 -62.73 20.50 -70.19
N GLU A 244 -61.55 20.63 -70.83
CA GLU A 244 -60.33 21.26 -70.32
C GLU A 244 -60.29 22.74 -70.78
N THR A 245 -60.53 23.65 -69.85
CA THR A 245 -60.24 25.08 -70.02
C THR A 245 -59.01 25.42 -69.21
N ASP A 246 -57.83 25.29 -69.84
CA ASP A 246 -56.56 25.77 -69.29
C ASP A 246 -56.72 27.25 -68.87
N PRO A 247 -56.40 27.64 -67.63
CA PRO A 247 -56.54 29.03 -67.19
C PRO A 247 -55.72 29.95 -68.09
N VAL A 248 -56.43 30.76 -68.88
CA VAL A 248 -55.91 31.89 -69.63
C VAL A 248 -54.94 32.68 -68.75
N TYR A 249 -53.66 32.71 -69.12
CA TYR A 249 -52.56 33.40 -68.44
C TYR A 249 -52.76 34.92 -68.23
N SER A 250 -53.92 35.50 -68.57
CA SER A 250 -54.22 36.92 -68.44
C SER A 250 -54.61 37.37 -67.03
N LYS A 251 -54.65 36.47 -66.04
CA LYS A 251 -54.94 36.80 -64.63
C LYS A 251 -53.95 36.21 -63.61
N SER A 252 -52.89 35.54 -64.05
CA SER A 252 -51.82 35.17 -63.11
C SER A 252 -50.98 36.41 -62.78
N VAL A 253 -50.32 36.40 -61.62
CA VAL A 253 -49.31 37.42 -61.24
C VAL A 253 -48.19 37.59 -62.28
N ALA A 254 -48.05 36.67 -63.24
CA ALA A 254 -47.08 36.72 -64.34
C ALA A 254 -47.61 37.41 -65.62
N SER A 255 -48.88 37.83 -65.68
CA SER A 255 -49.44 38.42 -66.91
C SER A 255 -48.86 39.79 -67.29
N GLY A 256 -48.12 40.43 -66.38
CA GLY A 256 -47.46 41.73 -66.58
C GLY A 256 -46.00 41.63 -67.02
N ILE A 257 -45.46 40.41 -67.17
CA ILE A 257 -44.06 40.21 -67.56
C ILE A 257 -43.91 40.53 -69.05
N SER A 258 -43.34 41.68 -69.34
CA SER A 258 -43.01 42.13 -70.69
C SER A 258 -41.69 41.52 -71.19
N THR A 259 -41.44 41.60 -72.49
CA THR A 259 -40.12 41.27 -73.07
C THR A 259 -38.99 42.10 -72.46
N SER A 260 -39.31 43.26 -71.90
CA SER A 260 -38.41 44.12 -71.13
C SER A 260 -38.11 43.55 -69.75
N ASP A 261 -39.09 42.94 -69.08
CA ASP A 261 -38.90 42.27 -67.78
C ASP A 261 -38.05 41.00 -67.94
N ILE A 262 -38.25 40.25 -69.04
CA ILE A 262 -37.39 39.12 -69.42
C ILE A 262 -35.97 39.61 -69.73
N SER A 263 -35.82 40.75 -70.41
CA SER A 263 -34.51 41.35 -70.68
C SER A 263 -33.84 41.88 -69.40
N ASN A 264 -34.59 42.45 -68.45
CA ASN A 264 -34.08 42.90 -67.16
C ASN A 264 -33.71 41.72 -66.25
N TRP A 265 -34.42 40.60 -66.33
CA TRP A 265 -34.06 39.36 -65.65
C TRP A 265 -32.75 38.78 -66.21
N ASN A 266 -32.59 38.81 -67.53
CA ASN A 266 -31.34 38.43 -68.20
C ASN A 266 -30.19 39.43 -67.96
N ASN A 267 -30.50 40.72 -67.74
CA ASN A 267 -29.51 41.76 -67.43
C ASN A 267 -29.18 41.88 -65.93
N LYS A 268 -29.81 41.09 -65.06
CA LYS A 268 -29.48 41.05 -63.63
C LYS A 268 -28.12 40.39 -63.34
N LEU A 269 -27.38 40.02 -64.39
CA LEU A 269 -26.08 39.38 -64.34
C LEU A 269 -24.92 40.28 -64.81
N ASP A 270 -25.15 41.55 -65.20
CA ASP A 270 -24.13 42.31 -65.93
C ASP A 270 -23.67 43.63 -65.27
N THR A 271 -23.87 43.84 -63.97
CA THR A 271 -23.04 44.82 -63.24
C THR A 271 -22.85 44.47 -61.77
N GLU A 272 -22.06 43.42 -61.53
CA GLU A 272 -21.46 43.14 -60.22
C GLU A 272 -20.27 44.06 -59.97
N VAL A 273 -20.20 44.64 -58.77
CA VAL A 273 -19.14 45.62 -58.40
C VAL A 273 -17.79 44.91 -58.14
N ASP A 274 -17.79 43.60 -57.90
CA ASP A 274 -16.58 42.79 -57.67
C ASP A 274 -16.22 41.82 -58.81
N GLY A 275 -17.13 41.60 -59.78
CA GLY A 275 -16.89 40.78 -60.97
C GLY A 275 -17.02 39.26 -60.81
N SER A 276 -17.67 38.72 -59.78
CA SER A 276 -17.82 37.26 -59.60
C SER A 276 -19.28 36.78 -59.51
N ILE A 277 -19.72 35.98 -60.48
CA ILE A 277 -21.11 35.46 -60.60
C ILE A 277 -21.35 34.07 -59.95
N THR A 278 -20.44 33.62 -59.10
CA THR A 278 -20.50 32.27 -58.48
C THR A 278 -20.83 32.31 -56.99
N ASN A 279 -21.18 33.48 -56.47
CA ASN A 279 -21.01 33.80 -55.06
C ASN A 279 -22.33 34.31 -54.42
N GLU A 280 -23.41 34.44 -55.20
CA GLU A 280 -24.65 35.09 -54.76
C GLU A 280 -25.55 34.24 -53.85
N ILE A 281 -25.14 33.01 -53.54
CA ILE A 281 -25.52 32.33 -52.30
C ILE A 281 -24.24 31.73 -51.72
N GLN A 282 -23.45 32.55 -51.03
CA GLN A 282 -22.39 32.06 -50.15
C GLN A 282 -23.03 31.13 -49.12
N ASN A 283 -23.03 29.83 -49.37
CA ASN A 283 -23.26 28.88 -48.30
C ASN A 283 -22.02 28.93 -47.39
N LEU A 284 -22.21 28.65 -46.10
CA LEU A 284 -21.14 28.78 -45.12
C LEU A 284 -19.87 27.99 -45.52
N SER A 285 -20.03 26.90 -46.29
CA SER A 285 -18.93 26.12 -46.83
C SER A 285 -18.06 26.86 -47.86
N SER A 286 -18.60 27.73 -48.73
CA SER A 286 -17.77 28.47 -49.70
C SER A 286 -16.99 29.61 -49.05
N VAL A 287 -17.56 30.23 -48.02
CA VAL A 287 -16.88 31.29 -47.24
C VAL A 287 -15.70 30.71 -46.46
N LEU A 288 -15.88 29.53 -45.85
CA LEU A 288 -14.82 28.87 -45.07
C LEU A 288 -13.65 28.36 -45.94
N THR A 289 -13.85 28.17 -47.25
CA THR A 289 -12.77 27.78 -48.18
C THR A 289 -11.88 28.93 -48.64
N GLU A 290 -12.35 30.18 -48.63
CA GLU A 290 -11.52 31.35 -48.96
C GLU A 290 -10.64 31.82 -47.78
N GLY A 291 -11.03 31.45 -46.56
CA GLY A 291 -10.26 31.68 -45.34
C GLY A 291 -11.18 31.94 -44.15
N ASN A 292 -10.87 31.34 -43.01
CA ASN A 292 -11.61 31.53 -41.76
C ASN A 292 -10.99 32.62 -40.85
N ASP A 293 -10.06 33.41 -41.37
CA ASP A 293 -9.37 34.46 -40.64
C ASP A 293 -10.01 35.83 -40.92
N GLY A 294 -10.60 36.43 -39.88
CA GLY A 294 -11.17 37.78 -39.92
C GLY A 294 -10.15 38.91 -40.07
N GLY A 295 -8.86 38.60 -40.27
CA GLY A 295 -7.81 39.56 -40.58
C GLY A 295 -7.65 40.62 -39.49
N THR A 296 -7.67 40.19 -38.22
CA THR A 296 -7.66 41.02 -37.00
C THR A 296 -8.91 41.88 -36.75
N LYS A 297 -9.95 41.78 -37.58
CA LYS A 297 -11.23 42.49 -37.34
C LYS A 297 -12.10 41.72 -36.33
N GLN A 298 -12.65 42.46 -35.37
CA GLN A 298 -13.55 41.90 -34.35
C GLN A 298 -14.96 41.72 -34.93
N ILE A 299 -15.54 40.53 -34.79
CA ILE A 299 -16.98 40.32 -34.96
C ILE A 299 -17.67 40.73 -33.65
N LYS A 300 -18.57 41.73 -33.72
CA LYS A 300 -19.27 42.30 -32.56
C LYS A 300 -20.78 42.02 -32.66
N ASN A 301 -21.48 42.05 -31.53
CA ASN A 301 -22.95 41.87 -31.43
C ASN A 301 -23.47 40.47 -31.79
N ILE A 302 -22.68 39.42 -31.58
CA ILE A 302 -23.20 38.05 -31.63
C ILE A 302 -24.00 37.81 -30.34
N ALA A 303 -25.19 37.22 -30.47
CA ALA A 303 -26.02 36.84 -29.32
C ALA A 303 -25.33 35.76 -28.47
N THR A 304 -25.76 35.60 -27.22
CA THR A 304 -25.27 34.51 -26.36
C THR A 304 -25.50 33.17 -27.05
N PRO A 305 -24.47 32.32 -27.19
CA PRO A 305 -24.61 31.02 -27.83
C PRO A 305 -25.66 30.17 -27.12
N THR A 306 -26.52 29.50 -27.89
CA THR A 306 -27.59 28.63 -27.38
C THR A 306 -27.30 27.14 -27.57
N ASP A 307 -26.41 26.79 -28.51
CA ASP A 307 -25.99 25.42 -28.78
C ASP A 307 -24.58 25.15 -28.23
N ALA A 308 -24.37 23.95 -27.67
CA ALA A 308 -23.12 23.57 -27.01
C ALA A 308 -21.90 23.44 -27.95
N GLY A 309 -22.13 23.46 -29.27
CA GLY A 309 -21.07 23.39 -30.29
C GLY A 309 -20.55 24.74 -30.78
N ASP A 310 -21.14 25.85 -30.33
CA ASP A 310 -20.79 27.19 -30.80
C ASP A 310 -19.50 27.72 -30.13
N ALA A 311 -18.67 28.42 -30.90
CA ALA A 311 -17.50 29.10 -30.37
C ALA A 311 -17.91 30.26 -29.45
N THR A 312 -17.55 30.18 -28.18
CA THR A 312 -17.88 31.19 -27.17
C THR A 312 -16.77 32.23 -27.03
N THR A 313 -17.10 33.46 -26.59
CA THR A 313 -16.07 34.49 -26.35
C THR A 313 -15.28 34.15 -25.09
N LYS A 314 -13.99 34.50 -25.04
CA LYS A 314 -13.16 34.32 -23.83
C LYS A 314 -13.84 34.91 -22.58
N SER A 315 -14.46 36.09 -22.71
CA SER A 315 -15.20 36.73 -21.62
C SER A 315 -16.43 35.93 -21.17
N TYR A 316 -17.15 35.26 -22.08
CA TYR A 316 -18.25 34.37 -21.71
C TYR A 316 -17.75 33.16 -20.93
N VAL A 317 -16.66 32.52 -21.39
CA VAL A 317 -16.01 31.41 -20.67
C VAL A 317 -15.49 31.87 -19.31
N ASP A 318 -14.82 33.01 -19.25
CA ASP A 318 -14.29 33.61 -18.02
C ASP A 318 -15.42 33.94 -17.02
N ASN A 319 -16.57 34.44 -17.49
CA ASN A 319 -17.72 34.72 -16.62
C ASN A 319 -18.45 33.45 -16.16
N LEU A 320 -18.48 32.40 -17.00
CA LEU A 320 -19.02 31.09 -16.62
C LEU A 320 -18.13 30.42 -15.56
N LEU A 321 -16.80 30.52 -15.72
CA LEU A 321 -15.79 30.10 -14.75
C LEU A 321 -15.84 30.92 -13.46
N ALA A 322 -16.10 32.23 -13.55
CA ALA A 322 -16.21 33.11 -12.39
C ALA A 322 -17.54 32.93 -11.62
N GLY A 323 -18.58 32.39 -12.27
CA GLY A 323 -19.88 32.08 -11.66
C GLY A 323 -20.02 30.63 -11.19
N ALA A 324 -19.07 29.76 -11.54
CA ALA A 324 -18.95 28.41 -11.03
C ALA A 324 -18.43 28.46 -9.59
N ASP A 325 -19.29 28.15 -8.64
CA ASP A 325 -18.89 27.83 -7.26
C ASP A 325 -17.75 26.80 -7.32
N CYS A 326 -16.70 27.00 -6.53
CA CYS A 326 -15.35 26.43 -6.69
C CYS A 326 -15.26 24.89 -6.71
N ALA A 327 -16.36 24.17 -6.52
CA ALA A 327 -16.47 22.72 -6.68
C ALA A 327 -16.56 22.25 -8.15
N SER A 328 -17.14 23.04 -9.06
CA SER A 328 -17.27 22.60 -10.48
C SER A 328 -16.04 22.92 -11.34
N CYS A 329 -15.23 23.92 -10.96
CA CYS A 329 -13.95 24.19 -11.61
C CYS A 329 -12.95 23.04 -11.39
N ASP A 330 -12.95 22.46 -10.18
CA ASP A 330 -12.12 21.31 -9.84
C ASP A 330 -12.55 20.07 -10.64
N MET A 331 -13.87 19.87 -10.81
CA MET A 331 -14.41 18.77 -11.61
C MET A 331 -14.08 18.89 -13.11
N VAL A 332 -14.14 20.10 -13.68
CA VAL A 332 -13.82 20.35 -15.09
C VAL A 332 -12.31 20.24 -15.34
N LEU A 333 -11.47 20.80 -14.46
CA LEU A 333 -10.01 20.69 -14.57
C LEU A 333 -9.57 19.23 -14.41
N LYS A 334 -10.12 18.51 -13.44
CA LYS A 334 -9.88 17.08 -13.24
C LYS A 334 -10.37 16.24 -14.41
N TYR A 335 -11.54 16.56 -14.99
CA TYR A 335 -12.02 15.91 -16.20
C TYR A 335 -11.08 16.18 -17.37
N LEU A 336 -10.63 17.42 -17.58
CA LEU A 336 -9.67 17.77 -18.63
C LEU A 336 -8.37 16.98 -18.47
N ILE A 337 -7.78 16.98 -17.26
CA ILE A 337 -6.54 16.26 -16.94
C ILE A 337 -6.69 14.74 -17.14
N LEU A 338 -7.85 14.18 -16.81
CA LEU A 338 -8.13 12.75 -16.98
C LEU A 338 -8.43 12.37 -18.44
N THR A 339 -9.03 13.27 -19.22
CA THR A 339 -9.30 13.05 -20.65
C THR A 339 -8.11 13.35 -21.56
N GLU A 340 -7.22 14.26 -21.14
CA GLU A 340 -5.93 14.52 -21.78
C GLU A 340 -4.94 13.43 -21.37
N ASN A 341 -4.65 12.53 -22.31
CA ASN A 341 -3.76 11.39 -22.07
C ASN A 341 -2.27 11.77 -22.09
N SER A 342 -1.91 12.96 -22.57
CA SER A 342 -0.52 13.40 -22.63
C SER A 342 -0.17 14.30 -21.45
N ILE A 343 0.52 13.74 -20.45
CA ILE A 343 1.07 14.50 -19.31
C ILE A 343 2.01 15.60 -19.81
N GLU A 344 2.79 15.36 -20.86
CA GLU A 344 3.68 16.36 -21.45
C GLU A 344 2.92 17.60 -21.96
N ILE A 345 1.72 17.42 -22.54
CA ILE A 345 0.91 18.56 -23.00
C ILE A 345 0.43 19.38 -21.79
N LEU A 346 0.00 18.69 -20.73
CA LEU A 346 -0.45 19.36 -19.51
C LEU A 346 0.69 20.12 -18.81
N LEU A 347 1.89 19.54 -18.77
CA LEU A 347 3.08 20.21 -18.25
C LEU A 347 3.49 21.40 -19.13
N ASN A 348 3.47 21.26 -20.46
CA ASN A 348 3.72 22.34 -21.41
C ASN A 348 2.68 23.46 -21.35
N ALA A 349 1.49 23.18 -20.79
CA ALA A 349 0.44 24.15 -20.52
C ALA A 349 0.57 24.78 -19.12
N ASP A 350 1.71 24.61 -18.45
CA ASP A 350 2.02 25.11 -17.11
C ASP A 350 1.03 24.64 -16.02
N ILE A 351 0.44 23.46 -16.19
CA ILE A 351 -0.39 22.85 -15.14
C ILE A 351 0.53 22.35 -14.01
N PRO A 352 0.31 22.77 -12.74
CA PRO A 352 1.16 22.34 -11.63
C PRO A 352 1.15 20.83 -11.42
N VAL A 353 2.31 20.26 -11.09
CA VAL A 353 2.47 18.82 -10.80
C VAL A 353 1.56 18.36 -9.66
N SER A 354 1.37 19.19 -8.64
CA SER A 354 0.42 18.94 -7.53
C SER A 354 -0.99 18.67 -8.06
N ASN A 355 -1.47 19.47 -9.02
CA ASN A 355 -2.80 19.31 -9.59
C ASN A 355 -2.90 18.02 -10.41
N LEU A 356 -1.83 17.64 -11.12
CA LEU A 356 -1.80 16.39 -11.88
C LEU A 356 -1.83 15.17 -10.96
N TYR A 357 -1.07 15.23 -9.85
CA TYR A 357 -1.06 14.20 -8.83
C TYR A 357 -2.42 14.07 -8.12
N GLU A 358 -3.00 15.18 -7.67
CA GLU A 358 -4.35 15.24 -7.06
C GLU A 358 -5.47 14.80 -8.03
N ALA A 359 -5.29 15.04 -9.32
CA ALA A 359 -6.20 14.55 -10.36
C ALA A 359 -6.08 13.03 -10.57
N GLY A 360 -5.05 12.38 -10.04
CA GLY A 360 -4.86 10.92 -10.05
C GLY A 360 -3.83 10.41 -11.06
N LYS A 361 -2.98 11.27 -11.65
CA LYS A 361 -1.83 10.79 -12.44
C LYS A 361 -0.82 10.15 -11.49
N SER A 362 -0.37 8.93 -11.81
CA SER A 362 0.58 8.22 -10.94
C SER A 362 1.96 8.88 -10.97
N VAL A 363 2.70 8.78 -9.86
CA VAL A 363 4.10 9.25 -9.76
C VAL A 363 4.96 8.65 -10.87
N SER A 364 4.80 7.37 -11.21
CA SER A 364 5.54 6.74 -12.31
C SER A 364 5.23 7.38 -13.67
N ALA A 365 3.98 7.77 -13.93
CA ALA A 365 3.63 8.43 -15.18
C ALA A 365 4.17 9.86 -15.25
N LEU A 366 4.15 10.59 -14.13
CA LEU A 366 4.74 11.92 -14.00
C LEU A 366 6.26 11.88 -14.16
N PHE A 367 6.94 10.94 -13.49
CA PHE A 367 8.38 10.74 -13.59
C PHE A 367 8.81 10.39 -15.03
N ASN A 368 8.08 9.48 -15.70
CA ASN A 368 8.31 9.15 -17.11
C ASN A 368 8.07 10.33 -18.06
N ALA A 369 7.25 11.31 -17.67
CA ALA A 369 7.05 12.56 -18.41
C ALA A 369 8.12 13.63 -18.11
N GLY A 370 9.14 13.29 -17.31
CA GLY A 370 10.28 14.16 -17.01
C GLY A 370 10.13 15.03 -15.76
N VAL A 371 9.12 14.80 -14.92
CA VAL A 371 8.97 15.48 -13.63
C VAL A 371 10.06 15.00 -12.66
N SER A 372 10.74 15.94 -12.00
CA SER A 372 11.84 15.64 -11.07
C SER A 372 11.37 15.12 -9.70
N GLU A 373 12.24 14.44 -8.96
CA GLU A 373 11.95 13.97 -7.59
C GLU A 373 11.57 15.12 -6.64
N ALA A 374 12.19 16.29 -6.81
CA ALA A 374 11.89 17.49 -6.03
C ALA A 374 10.46 17.99 -6.25
N GLU A 375 10.01 18.00 -7.51
CA GLU A 375 8.65 18.39 -7.88
C GLU A 375 7.63 17.36 -7.40
N LEU A 376 7.96 16.07 -7.48
CA LEU A 376 7.10 14.98 -6.99
C LEU A 376 6.94 15.02 -5.47
N LEU A 377 8.03 15.22 -4.71
CA LEU A 377 7.96 15.41 -3.26
C LEU A 377 7.11 16.63 -2.91
N SER A 378 7.32 17.75 -3.61
CA SER A 378 6.57 19.00 -3.39
C SER A 378 5.08 18.84 -3.74
N ALA A 379 4.76 17.99 -4.71
CA ALA A 379 3.39 17.64 -5.10
C ALA A 379 2.68 16.68 -4.12
N GLY A 380 3.39 16.17 -3.10
CA GLY A 380 2.84 15.24 -2.11
C GLY A 380 3.03 13.76 -2.46
N GLY A 381 3.84 13.45 -3.48
CA GLY A 381 4.23 12.07 -3.79
C GLY A 381 5.07 11.45 -2.67
N SER A 382 4.77 10.20 -2.32
CA SER A 382 5.50 9.49 -1.27
C SER A 382 6.88 9.02 -1.74
N ILE A 383 7.83 8.88 -0.81
CA ILE A 383 9.18 8.32 -1.08
C ILE A 383 9.05 6.94 -1.76
N THR A 384 8.11 6.12 -1.31
CA THR A 384 7.83 4.80 -1.86
C THR A 384 7.50 4.85 -3.34
N GLU A 385 6.60 5.75 -3.72
CA GLU A 385 6.17 5.90 -5.11
C GLU A 385 7.29 6.44 -6.00
N ILE A 386 8.08 7.39 -5.49
CA ILE A 386 9.20 8.01 -6.22
C ILE A 386 10.30 6.98 -6.48
N VAL A 387 10.73 6.24 -5.46
CA VAL A 387 11.77 5.21 -5.62
C VAL A 387 11.28 4.09 -6.55
N LYS A 388 10.01 3.65 -6.42
CA LYS A 388 9.42 2.65 -7.33
C LYS A 388 9.25 3.15 -8.77
N ALA A 389 9.12 4.47 -8.96
CA ALA A 389 9.12 5.09 -10.29
C ALA A 389 10.52 5.15 -10.93
N GLY A 390 11.59 4.83 -10.17
CA GLY A 390 12.98 4.91 -10.63
C GLY A 390 13.72 6.15 -10.15
N GLY A 391 13.17 6.90 -9.18
CA GLY A 391 13.85 8.02 -8.55
C GLY A 391 15.12 7.59 -7.81
N SER A 392 16.12 8.48 -7.80
CA SER A 392 17.43 8.20 -7.20
C SER A 392 17.42 8.42 -5.68
N VAL A 393 17.90 7.42 -4.93
CA VAL A 393 18.06 7.54 -3.46
C VAL A 393 19.08 8.63 -3.09
N ASP A 394 20.16 8.76 -3.86
CA ASP A 394 21.16 9.84 -3.71
C ASP A 394 20.51 11.23 -3.89
N THR A 395 19.66 11.40 -4.91
CA THR A 395 18.93 12.65 -5.13
C THR A 395 17.97 12.95 -3.97
N LEU A 396 17.29 11.94 -3.43
CA LEU A 396 16.39 12.14 -2.29
C LEU A 396 17.14 12.57 -1.03
N LEU A 397 18.34 12.01 -0.78
CA LEU A 397 19.22 12.44 0.30
C LEU A 397 19.64 13.91 0.12
N ASP A 398 20.04 14.30 -1.10
CA ASP A 398 20.39 15.68 -1.44
C ASP A 398 19.22 16.66 -1.26
N LEU A 399 17.99 16.19 -1.45
CA LEU A 399 16.75 16.94 -1.20
C LEU A 399 16.36 17.01 0.28
N GLY A 400 17.13 16.37 1.17
CA GLY A 400 16.95 16.43 2.62
C GLY A 400 16.07 15.31 3.19
N VAL A 401 15.73 14.28 2.41
CA VAL A 401 15.10 13.07 2.94
C VAL A 401 16.12 12.33 3.81
N THR A 402 15.74 11.99 5.03
CA THR A 402 16.64 11.36 5.99
C THR A 402 16.82 9.86 5.73
N ILE A 403 17.93 9.29 6.23
CA ILE A 403 18.19 7.84 6.20
C ILE A 403 17.01 7.05 6.81
N SER A 404 16.45 7.55 7.92
CA SER A 404 15.33 6.91 8.60
C SER A 404 14.04 6.94 7.79
N GLU A 405 13.75 8.02 7.07
CA GLU A 405 12.60 8.10 6.18
C GLU A 405 12.76 7.14 4.98
N LEU A 406 13.97 7.02 4.44
CA LEU A 406 14.27 6.10 3.34
C LEU A 406 14.10 4.63 3.73
N ILE A 407 14.68 4.19 4.86
CA ILE A 407 14.56 2.80 5.32
C ILE A 407 13.11 2.44 5.65
N ASN A 408 12.37 3.36 6.26
CA ASN A 408 10.97 3.13 6.63
C ASN A 408 9.98 3.34 5.48
N SER A 409 10.46 3.73 4.28
CA SER A 409 9.60 4.01 3.12
C SER A 409 8.96 2.77 2.49
N LYS A 410 9.34 1.55 2.87
CA LYS A 410 8.89 0.30 2.21
C LYS A 410 9.22 0.22 0.71
N ALA A 411 10.25 0.96 0.28
CA ALA A 411 10.68 1.00 -1.11
C ALA A 411 11.81 -0.01 -1.43
N GLY A 412 12.12 -0.96 -0.53
CA GLY A 412 13.26 -1.85 -0.67
C GLY A 412 14.61 -1.18 -0.42
N VAL A 413 14.62 -0.06 0.31
CA VAL A 413 15.85 0.66 0.68
C VAL A 413 16.37 0.12 2.00
N GLY A 414 17.47 -0.63 1.95
CA GLY A 414 18.21 -1.09 3.12
C GLY A 414 19.62 -0.51 3.16
N VAL A 415 20.42 -1.00 4.11
CA VAL A 415 21.81 -0.54 4.31
C VAL A 415 22.63 -0.65 3.03
N GLY A 416 22.57 -1.78 2.32
CA GLY A 416 23.35 -1.93 1.10
C GLY A 416 22.87 -1.04 -0.07
N THR A 417 21.60 -0.62 -0.08
CA THR A 417 21.15 0.43 -1.01
C THR A 417 21.78 1.77 -0.66
N LEU A 418 21.79 2.14 0.62
CA LEU A 418 22.35 3.41 1.09
C LEU A 418 23.87 3.49 0.83
N GLU A 419 24.61 2.43 1.11
CA GLU A 419 26.06 2.36 0.83
C GLU A 419 26.36 2.57 -0.66
N LYS A 420 25.56 1.98 -1.56
CA LYS A 420 25.70 2.16 -3.01
C LYS A 420 25.37 3.58 -3.48
N ASN A 421 24.57 4.30 -2.70
CA ASN A 421 24.21 5.70 -2.96
C ASN A 421 25.05 6.67 -2.11
N GLY A 422 26.26 6.27 -1.71
CA GLY A 422 27.26 7.18 -1.15
C GLY A 422 27.13 7.45 0.35
N VAL A 423 26.17 6.86 1.05
CA VAL A 423 26.07 6.98 2.51
C VAL A 423 27.25 6.26 3.16
N THR A 424 27.97 6.93 4.03
CA THR A 424 29.19 6.43 4.65
C THR A 424 28.92 5.44 5.78
N GLU A 425 29.87 4.55 6.07
CA GLU A 425 29.79 3.63 7.22
C GLU A 425 29.58 4.39 8.55
N GLN A 426 30.17 5.58 8.69
CA GLN A 426 30.00 6.39 9.90
C GLN A 426 28.55 6.86 10.05
N GLU A 427 27.93 7.37 8.97
CA GLU A 427 26.54 7.82 9.00
C GLU A 427 25.57 6.66 9.28
N LEU A 428 25.82 5.49 8.71
CA LEU A 428 25.03 4.28 8.97
C LEU A 428 25.19 3.79 10.41
N SER A 429 26.40 3.89 10.97
CA SER A 429 26.67 3.53 12.35
C SER A 429 26.03 4.51 13.33
N ASP A 430 26.10 5.82 13.05
CA ASP A 430 25.45 6.87 13.84
C ASP A 430 23.92 6.73 13.80
N ALA A 431 23.36 6.24 12.68
CA ALA A 431 21.95 5.87 12.55
C ALA A 431 21.59 4.54 13.24
N GLY A 432 22.55 3.82 13.83
CA GLY A 432 22.33 2.54 14.52
C GLY A 432 22.00 1.38 13.60
N LEU A 433 22.32 1.50 12.31
CA LEU A 433 21.98 0.52 11.27
C LEU A 433 23.09 -0.50 11.05
N ILE A 434 24.32 -0.16 11.40
CA ILE A 434 25.46 -1.07 11.31
C ILE A 434 26.35 -0.95 12.54
N GLY A 435 27.20 -1.95 12.72
CA GLY A 435 28.30 -1.89 13.67
C GLY A 435 29.19 -3.12 13.56
N THR A 436 29.95 -3.37 14.62
CA THR A 436 30.78 -4.57 14.72
C THR A 436 30.54 -5.33 16.01
N VAL A 437 30.84 -6.63 15.96
CA VAL A 437 30.87 -7.55 17.11
C VAL A 437 32.18 -8.32 17.07
N THR A 438 32.79 -8.57 18.22
CA THR A 438 34.06 -9.31 18.31
C THR A 438 33.87 -10.59 19.13
N ASP A 439 34.36 -11.72 18.62
CA ASP A 439 34.36 -12.98 19.37
C ASP A 439 35.50 -13.06 20.39
N VAL A 440 35.59 -14.18 21.10
CA VAL A 440 36.59 -14.38 22.16
C VAL A 440 38.03 -14.49 21.63
N GLU A 441 38.20 -14.76 20.34
CA GLU A 441 39.51 -14.87 19.68
C GLU A 441 39.98 -13.54 19.10
N GLY A 442 39.13 -12.51 19.14
CA GLY A 442 39.40 -11.19 18.57
C GLY A 442 38.99 -11.07 17.10
N ASN A 443 38.30 -12.06 16.52
CA ASN A 443 37.72 -11.89 15.19
C ASN A 443 36.59 -10.88 15.29
N THR A 444 36.67 -9.83 14.48
CA THR A 444 35.64 -8.79 14.41
C THR A 444 34.78 -9.00 13.18
N TYR A 445 33.47 -8.87 13.34
CA TYR A 445 32.47 -9.08 12.31
C TYR A 445 31.58 -7.86 12.20
N LYS A 446 31.26 -7.43 10.98
CA LYS A 446 30.23 -6.44 10.70
C LYS A 446 28.85 -7.03 10.95
N TRP A 447 27.94 -6.19 11.42
CA TRP A 447 26.52 -6.48 11.50
C TRP A 447 25.69 -5.35 10.91
N VAL A 448 24.48 -5.70 10.49
CA VAL A 448 23.49 -4.85 9.84
C VAL A 448 22.13 -5.05 10.52
N LYS A 449 21.40 -3.95 10.73
CA LYS A 449 20.00 -3.98 11.20
C LYS A 449 19.07 -4.19 10.01
N ILE A 450 18.24 -5.23 10.05
CA ILE A 450 17.20 -5.52 9.05
C ILE A 450 15.90 -5.74 9.80
N GLY A 451 14.92 -4.85 9.59
CA GLY A 451 13.76 -4.77 10.48
C GLY A 451 14.21 -4.43 11.88
N GLU A 452 13.75 -5.16 12.88
CA GLU A 452 14.22 -5.00 14.27
C GLU A 452 15.45 -5.86 14.59
N GLN A 453 15.76 -6.85 13.75
CA GLN A 453 16.82 -7.81 13.99
C GLN A 453 18.20 -7.27 13.61
N GLY A 454 19.21 -7.54 14.46
CA GLY A 454 20.62 -7.29 14.17
C GLY A 454 21.28 -8.55 13.63
N TRP A 455 21.64 -8.57 12.34
CA TRP A 455 22.24 -9.72 11.67
C TRP A 455 23.72 -9.50 11.42
N MET A 456 24.57 -10.50 11.67
CA MET A 456 25.94 -10.46 11.15
C MET A 456 25.91 -10.39 9.62
N ALA A 457 26.69 -9.49 9.02
CA ALA A 457 26.87 -9.40 7.57
C ALA A 457 27.95 -10.37 7.07
N GLU A 458 28.79 -10.86 7.99
CA GLU A 458 29.88 -11.79 7.73
C GLU A 458 29.60 -13.14 8.38
N ASN A 459 30.13 -14.21 7.79
CA ASN A 459 30.00 -15.54 8.39
C ASN A 459 30.95 -15.68 9.59
N LEU A 460 30.51 -16.41 10.62
CA LEU A 460 31.30 -16.71 11.81
C LEU A 460 32.58 -17.48 11.42
N ARG A 461 33.70 -17.17 12.08
CA ARG A 461 35.02 -17.78 11.81
C ARG A 461 35.80 -18.18 13.07
N THR A 462 35.12 -18.32 14.20
CA THR A 462 35.74 -18.73 15.46
C THR A 462 36.13 -20.21 15.49
N THR A 463 37.23 -20.53 16.16
CA THR A 463 37.63 -21.90 16.52
C THR A 463 37.46 -22.22 18.01
N THR A 464 36.92 -21.29 18.78
CA THR A 464 36.60 -21.45 20.20
C THR A 464 35.19 -20.97 20.51
N PHE A 465 34.56 -21.60 21.51
CA PHE A 465 33.31 -21.14 22.08
C PHE A 465 33.52 -19.83 22.86
N ASN A 466 32.45 -19.07 23.11
CA ASN A 466 32.48 -17.79 23.80
C ASN A 466 32.92 -17.84 25.30
N ASP A 467 33.21 -19.04 25.81
CA ASP A 467 33.86 -19.29 27.10
C ASP A 467 35.34 -19.69 26.97
N SER A 468 35.94 -19.45 25.80
CA SER A 468 37.32 -19.80 25.41
C SER A 468 37.61 -21.29 25.30
N THR A 469 36.60 -22.17 25.38
CA THR A 469 36.80 -23.60 25.15
C THR A 469 37.04 -23.86 23.66
N ALA A 470 38.11 -24.57 23.32
CA ALA A 470 38.41 -24.93 21.92
C ALA A 470 37.31 -25.82 21.32
N ILE A 471 36.90 -25.50 20.10
CA ILE A 471 36.05 -26.37 19.28
C ILE A 471 36.95 -27.48 18.73
N ASN A 472 36.49 -28.73 18.82
CA ASN A 472 37.23 -29.83 18.20
C ASN A 472 37.29 -29.61 16.68
N SER A 473 38.48 -29.73 16.08
CA SER A 473 38.72 -29.53 14.65
C SER A 473 37.95 -30.49 13.74
N TYR A 474 37.31 -31.52 14.29
CA TYR A 474 36.35 -32.38 13.59
C TYR A 474 35.02 -31.68 13.29
N PHE A 475 34.70 -30.60 14.00
CA PHE A 475 33.41 -29.92 13.93
C PHE A 475 33.43 -28.61 13.13
N TYR A 476 34.56 -28.24 12.55
CA TYR A 476 34.60 -27.13 11.60
C TYR A 476 35.62 -27.38 10.49
N SER A 477 35.43 -26.71 9.35
CA SER A 477 36.42 -26.63 8.28
C SER A 477 36.43 -25.25 7.66
N TRP A 478 37.44 -24.99 6.85
CA TRP A 478 37.60 -23.74 6.11
C TRP A 478 37.21 -23.95 4.67
N TYR A 479 36.68 -22.90 4.04
CA TYR A 479 36.42 -22.94 2.60
C TYR A 479 37.69 -23.36 1.83
N LYS A 480 37.53 -24.34 0.93
CA LYS A 480 38.63 -24.97 0.17
C LYS A 480 39.77 -25.54 1.04
N ASN A 481 39.50 -25.83 2.31
CA ASN A 481 40.46 -26.29 3.32
C ASN A 481 41.68 -25.35 3.48
N ASP A 482 41.48 -24.04 3.30
CA ASP A 482 42.54 -23.04 3.41
C ASP A 482 42.08 -21.84 4.25
N SER A 483 42.49 -21.83 5.52
CA SER A 483 42.18 -20.75 6.46
C SER A 483 43.01 -19.49 6.25
N VAL A 484 44.17 -19.60 5.61
CA VAL A 484 45.07 -18.45 5.43
C VAL A 484 44.51 -17.53 4.36
N THR A 485 43.96 -18.12 3.30
CA THR A 485 43.42 -17.37 2.16
C THR A 485 41.96 -16.98 2.35
N TYR A 486 41.12 -17.87 2.92
CA TYR A 486 39.66 -17.74 2.81
C TYR A 486 38.92 -17.50 4.12
N ALA A 487 39.57 -17.61 5.28
CA ALA A 487 38.86 -17.49 6.56
C ALA A 487 38.25 -16.11 6.78
N SER A 488 38.94 -15.03 6.37
CA SER A 488 38.42 -13.66 6.47
C SER A 488 37.20 -13.45 5.59
N ASP A 489 37.22 -14.02 4.39
CA ASP A 489 36.27 -13.69 3.35
C ASP A 489 34.99 -14.52 3.47
N PHE A 490 35.13 -15.82 3.77
CA PHE A 490 34.02 -16.77 3.75
C PHE A 490 33.58 -17.26 5.13
N GLY A 491 34.44 -17.10 6.14
CA GLY A 491 34.26 -17.69 7.45
C GLY A 491 34.48 -19.21 7.48
N ALA A 492 34.07 -19.82 8.59
CA ALA A 492 34.18 -21.27 8.80
C ALA A 492 32.86 -21.98 8.48
N LEU A 493 32.97 -23.20 7.97
CA LEU A 493 31.88 -24.16 7.89
C LEU A 493 31.86 -24.93 9.21
N TYR A 494 30.71 -24.98 9.85
CA TYR A 494 30.51 -25.76 11.07
C TYR A 494 29.73 -27.03 10.72
N PHE A 495 30.22 -28.17 11.18
CA PHE A 495 29.52 -29.45 11.05
C PHE A 495 28.58 -29.63 12.23
N TYR A 496 27.77 -30.69 12.19
CA TYR A 496 26.93 -31.08 13.30
C TYR A 496 27.78 -31.33 14.56
N ILE A 497 27.82 -30.35 15.46
CA ILE A 497 28.38 -30.47 16.81
C ILE A 497 27.32 -31.21 17.63
N ASP A 498 27.68 -32.29 18.33
CA ASP A 498 26.75 -33.05 19.18
C ASP A 498 25.91 -32.10 20.05
N TYR A 499 24.68 -31.88 19.62
CA TYR A 499 23.87 -30.73 20.04
C TYR A 499 23.21 -30.99 21.38
N THR A 500 23.99 -30.90 22.43
CA THR A 500 23.41 -30.42 23.68
C THR A 500 23.13 -28.91 23.52
N PRO A 501 22.01 -28.38 24.06
CA PRO A 501 21.72 -26.94 24.09
C PRO A 501 22.91 -26.08 24.56
N PHE A 502 23.81 -26.67 25.33
CA PHE A 502 25.04 -26.08 25.83
C PHE A 502 25.98 -25.54 24.75
N TYR A 503 26.23 -26.27 23.65
CA TYR A 503 27.21 -25.81 22.64
C TYR A 503 26.62 -24.80 21.66
N ARG A 504 25.30 -24.85 21.39
CA ARG A 504 24.61 -23.90 20.50
C ARG A 504 24.63 -22.48 21.05
N SER A 505 24.33 -22.34 22.34
CA SER A 505 24.32 -21.04 23.05
C SER A 505 25.70 -20.38 23.19
N LYS A 506 26.78 -21.08 22.80
CA LYS A 506 28.15 -20.62 23.03
C LYS A 506 28.97 -20.40 21.77
N LEU A 507 28.43 -20.71 20.60
CA LEU A 507 29.21 -20.64 19.37
C LEU A 507 29.36 -19.19 18.87
N CYS A 508 28.28 -18.42 18.94
CA CYS A 508 28.27 -17.00 18.61
C CYS A 508 28.90 -16.13 19.72
N PRO A 509 29.34 -14.90 19.39
CA PRO A 509 29.77 -13.92 20.39
C PRO A 509 28.72 -13.73 21.50
N LYS A 510 29.12 -13.28 22.69
CA LYS A 510 28.16 -13.02 23.77
C LYS A 510 27.14 -11.95 23.34
N GLY A 511 25.85 -12.18 23.64
CA GLY A 511 24.76 -11.32 23.16
C GLY A 511 24.32 -11.63 21.73
N TRP A 512 24.75 -12.76 21.18
CA TRP A 512 24.42 -13.24 19.84
C TRP A 512 24.21 -14.75 19.88
N HIS A 513 23.36 -15.27 18.99
CA HIS A 513 23.08 -16.69 18.88
C HIS A 513 22.92 -17.14 17.43
N ILE A 514 22.87 -18.47 17.25
CA ILE A 514 22.60 -19.07 15.94
C ILE A 514 21.10 -18.93 15.69
N PRO A 515 20.69 -18.34 14.55
CA PRO A 515 19.29 -18.06 14.27
C PRO A 515 18.45 -19.33 14.19
N ASP A 516 17.19 -19.23 14.60
CA ASP A 516 16.19 -20.28 14.43
C ASP A 516 15.25 -20.05 13.22
N ASP A 517 14.39 -21.03 12.93
CA ASP A 517 13.44 -20.95 11.80
C ASP A 517 12.47 -19.76 11.93
N SER A 518 12.16 -19.30 13.15
CA SER A 518 11.27 -18.18 13.40
C SER A 518 11.95 -16.85 13.07
N GLU A 519 13.21 -16.69 13.46
CA GLU A 519 13.98 -15.48 13.18
C GLU A 519 14.30 -15.34 11.69
N TRP A 520 14.62 -16.44 11.01
CA TRP A 520 14.73 -16.45 9.54
C TRP A 520 13.41 -16.10 8.85
N THR A 521 12.29 -16.55 9.42
CA THR A 521 10.95 -16.22 8.90
C THR A 521 10.66 -14.73 9.08
N GLU A 522 10.98 -14.15 10.23
CA GLU A 522 10.85 -12.71 10.48
C GLU A 522 11.67 -11.88 9.49
N LEU A 523 12.94 -12.24 9.26
CA LEU A 523 13.78 -11.59 8.24
C LEU A 523 13.13 -11.64 6.86
N LYS A 524 12.63 -12.81 6.45
CA LYS A 524 11.99 -13.02 5.15
C LYS A 524 10.71 -12.18 5.01
N ASP A 525 9.88 -12.17 6.05
CA ASP A 525 8.60 -11.47 6.05
C ASP A 525 8.85 -9.95 6.02
N TYR A 526 9.79 -9.45 6.83
CA TYR A 526 10.20 -8.04 6.78
C TYR A 526 10.63 -7.62 5.37
N LEU A 527 11.50 -8.39 4.71
CA LEU A 527 11.98 -8.05 3.37
C LEU A 527 10.86 -8.06 2.32
N THR A 528 9.96 -9.04 2.42
CA THR A 528 8.80 -9.19 1.52
C THR A 528 7.85 -8.00 1.66
N ASP A 529 7.53 -7.60 2.89
CA ASP A 529 6.56 -6.54 3.20
C ASP A 529 7.13 -5.12 3.00
N ASN A 530 8.45 -4.98 2.96
CA ASN A 530 9.13 -3.69 2.84
C ASN A 530 9.78 -3.46 1.46
N GLY A 531 9.35 -4.20 0.44
CA GLY A 531 9.65 -3.89 -0.96
C GLY A 531 11.02 -4.36 -1.46
N PHE A 532 11.67 -5.31 -0.77
CA PHE A 532 12.97 -5.85 -1.18
C PHE A 532 12.88 -6.93 -2.28
N GLY A 533 11.68 -7.39 -2.61
CA GLY A 533 11.45 -8.33 -3.70
C GLY A 533 11.88 -7.76 -5.05
N TYR A 534 12.37 -8.61 -5.95
CA TYR A 534 12.74 -8.22 -7.31
C TYR A 534 11.52 -7.65 -8.06
N GLY A 535 11.53 -6.35 -8.37
CA GLY A 535 10.37 -5.61 -8.91
C GLY A 535 9.60 -4.80 -7.87
N GLY A 536 10.04 -4.77 -6.62
CA GLY A 536 9.50 -3.92 -5.54
C GLY A 536 8.34 -4.53 -4.74
N SER A 537 8.07 -5.84 -4.90
CA SER A 537 7.05 -6.58 -4.16
C SER A 537 7.27 -8.10 -4.24
N GLY A 538 6.71 -8.85 -3.29
CA GLY A 538 6.67 -10.31 -3.32
C GLY A 538 7.87 -10.98 -2.65
N ASP A 539 7.87 -12.32 -2.66
CA ASP A 539 8.84 -13.18 -1.99
C ASP A 539 10.15 -13.37 -2.79
N ASP A 540 10.30 -12.64 -3.90
CA ASP A 540 11.49 -12.63 -4.76
C ASP A 540 12.68 -11.85 -4.14
N ILE A 541 12.94 -12.08 -2.84
CA ILE A 541 13.89 -11.32 -2.01
C ILE A 541 15.34 -11.80 -2.09
N ALA A 542 15.65 -12.89 -2.80
CA ALA A 542 16.98 -13.51 -2.79
C ALA A 542 18.10 -12.55 -3.18
N LYS A 543 17.86 -11.68 -4.17
CA LYS A 543 18.83 -10.65 -4.59
C LYS A 543 19.13 -9.65 -3.49
N SER A 544 18.15 -9.30 -2.66
CA SER A 544 18.35 -8.32 -1.58
C SER A 544 19.33 -8.79 -0.51
N LEU A 545 19.49 -10.11 -0.36
CA LEU A 545 20.36 -10.76 0.61
C LEU A 545 21.70 -11.20 0.01
N ALA A 546 21.76 -11.47 -1.29
CA ALA A 546 22.93 -12.03 -1.96
C ALA A 546 24.10 -11.04 -2.06
N ASP A 547 25.35 -11.53 -2.02
CA ASP A 547 26.55 -10.76 -2.39
C ASP A 547 26.50 -10.23 -3.85
N THR A 548 27.29 -9.19 -4.13
CA THR A 548 27.28 -8.46 -5.40
C THR A 548 28.20 -8.99 -6.49
N SER A 549 29.00 -10.04 -6.25
CA SER A 549 30.07 -10.41 -7.20
C SER A 549 30.41 -11.88 -7.34
N LEU A 550 30.14 -12.72 -6.33
CA LEU A 550 30.67 -14.08 -6.30
C LEU A 550 29.73 -15.15 -6.88
N TRP A 551 28.49 -14.79 -7.24
CA TRP A 551 27.50 -15.73 -7.73
C TRP A 551 27.81 -16.16 -9.17
N ILE A 552 27.56 -17.43 -9.49
CA ILE A 552 27.53 -17.89 -10.87
C ILE A 552 26.40 -17.18 -11.60
N SER A 553 26.70 -16.66 -12.80
CA SER A 553 25.75 -15.88 -13.58
C SER A 553 24.52 -16.68 -13.96
N SER A 554 23.37 -16.00 -13.93
CA SER A 554 22.06 -16.54 -14.25
C SER A 554 21.35 -15.60 -15.21
N THR A 555 20.58 -16.16 -16.15
CA THR A 555 19.71 -15.40 -17.05
C THR A 555 18.30 -15.22 -16.48
N LYS A 556 17.98 -15.88 -15.36
CA LYS A 556 16.67 -15.80 -14.72
C LYS A 556 16.57 -14.55 -13.86
N ALA A 557 15.76 -13.60 -14.32
CA ALA A 557 15.43 -12.38 -13.59
C ALA A 557 15.04 -12.67 -12.13
N GLY A 558 15.49 -11.82 -11.20
CA GLY A 558 15.22 -11.95 -9.77
C GLY A 558 16.09 -12.94 -9.00
N THR A 559 16.95 -13.70 -9.67
CA THR A 559 17.87 -14.61 -8.99
C THR A 559 19.19 -13.94 -8.59
N PRO A 560 19.91 -14.42 -7.56
CA PRO A 560 21.21 -13.88 -7.17
C PRO A 560 22.23 -13.75 -8.31
N GLY A 561 22.23 -14.67 -9.28
CA GLY A 561 23.16 -14.64 -10.42
C GLY A 561 22.79 -13.66 -11.54
N TYR A 562 21.58 -13.08 -11.52
CA TYR A 562 21.10 -12.16 -12.55
C TYR A 562 21.45 -10.72 -12.19
N ASP A 563 22.31 -10.05 -12.96
CA ASP A 563 22.81 -8.69 -12.64
C ASP A 563 23.25 -8.54 -11.18
N MET A 564 24.37 -9.16 -10.82
CA MET A 564 24.82 -9.19 -9.43
C MET A 564 25.12 -7.80 -8.85
N SER A 565 25.38 -6.81 -9.71
CA SER A 565 25.66 -5.43 -9.27
C SER A 565 24.48 -4.81 -8.52
N SER A 566 23.25 -5.28 -8.77
CA SER A 566 22.03 -4.86 -8.08
C SER A 566 21.69 -5.69 -6.83
N ASN A 567 22.49 -6.69 -6.46
CA ASN A 567 22.24 -7.50 -5.25
C ASN A 567 22.53 -6.74 -3.95
N ASN A 568 22.23 -7.35 -2.81
CA ASN A 568 22.60 -6.89 -1.48
C ASN A 568 21.96 -5.58 -1.02
N SER A 569 20.76 -5.23 -1.49
CA SER A 569 20.08 -4.00 -1.03
C SER A 569 19.83 -3.97 0.49
N SER A 570 19.74 -5.13 1.14
CA SER A 570 19.59 -5.23 2.60
C SER A 570 20.88 -4.98 3.39
N GLY A 571 22.07 -5.18 2.79
CA GLY A 571 23.37 -5.19 3.47
C GLY A 571 23.77 -6.55 4.06
N PHE A 572 22.92 -7.57 3.95
CA PHE A 572 23.16 -8.90 4.53
C PHE A 572 24.42 -9.61 4.00
N SER A 573 24.77 -9.45 2.71
CA SER A 573 26.01 -9.96 2.10
C SER A 573 26.14 -11.50 2.08
N GLY A 574 25.16 -12.17 1.49
CA GLY A 574 25.08 -13.63 1.40
C GLY A 574 26.04 -14.22 0.36
N LEU A 575 27.11 -14.87 0.83
CA LEU A 575 28.20 -15.38 -0.01
C LEU A 575 27.92 -16.81 -0.54
N PRO A 576 28.09 -17.08 -1.84
CA PRO A 576 27.75 -18.36 -2.45
C PRO A 576 28.87 -19.40 -2.33
N ALA A 577 29.31 -19.68 -1.09
CA ALA A 577 30.46 -20.52 -0.81
C ALA A 577 30.14 -22.02 -0.64
N GLY A 578 28.93 -22.43 -1.06
CA GLY A 578 28.49 -23.82 -1.11
C GLY A 578 28.36 -24.47 0.26
N SER A 579 28.71 -25.76 0.33
CA SER A 579 28.73 -26.55 1.56
C SER A 579 29.88 -27.55 1.55
N GLY A 580 30.39 -27.89 2.74
CA GLY A 580 31.45 -28.89 2.92
C GLY A 580 30.92 -30.24 3.41
N TYR A 581 31.77 -31.26 3.37
CA TYR A 581 31.51 -32.58 3.98
C TYR A 581 32.58 -32.93 5.01
N ASN A 582 32.19 -33.53 6.13
CA ASN A 582 33.10 -33.84 7.23
C ASN A 582 34.17 -34.84 6.77
N GLY A 583 35.45 -34.47 6.93
CA GLY A 583 36.60 -35.27 6.48
C GLY A 583 36.78 -35.34 4.97
N GLY A 584 35.98 -34.61 4.17
CA GLY A 584 36.08 -34.55 2.72
C GLY A 584 36.99 -33.42 2.23
N THR A 585 37.59 -33.61 1.05
CA THR A 585 38.29 -32.54 0.30
C THR A 585 37.37 -31.81 -0.67
N ASP A 586 36.16 -32.33 -0.90
CA ASP A 586 35.24 -31.87 -1.93
C ASP A 586 34.26 -30.83 -1.35
N PHE A 587 34.27 -29.64 -1.93
CA PHE A 587 33.32 -28.57 -1.66
C PHE A 587 32.27 -28.58 -2.76
N GLY A 588 31.02 -28.84 -2.39
CA GLY A 588 29.91 -28.87 -3.34
C GLY A 588 29.34 -27.49 -3.57
N TRP A 589 28.92 -27.24 -4.81
CA TRP A 589 28.05 -26.10 -5.16
C TRP A 589 28.65 -24.70 -5.00
N ASP A 590 29.98 -24.60 -5.14
CA ASP A 590 30.73 -23.34 -5.17
C ASP A 590 30.14 -22.35 -6.19
N GLY A 591 29.99 -21.09 -5.79
CA GLY A 591 29.36 -20.02 -6.56
C GLY A 591 27.85 -20.19 -6.78
N SER A 592 27.23 -21.28 -6.33
CA SER A 592 25.82 -21.60 -6.62
C SER A 592 24.89 -21.51 -5.41
N TYR A 593 25.40 -21.72 -4.19
CA TYR A 593 24.60 -21.76 -2.97
C TYR A 593 25.28 -20.98 -1.84
N ALA A 594 24.49 -20.23 -1.09
CA ALA A 594 24.84 -19.72 0.23
C ALA A 594 23.97 -20.45 1.25
N ARG A 595 24.57 -21.10 2.26
CA ARG A 595 23.85 -21.94 3.23
C ARG A 595 24.26 -21.64 4.66
N TRP A 596 23.27 -21.44 5.51
CA TRP A 596 23.45 -21.16 6.93
C TRP A 596 22.70 -22.14 7.79
N TRP A 597 23.24 -22.44 8.96
CA TRP A 597 22.52 -23.18 9.99
C TRP A 597 21.27 -22.45 10.44
N SER A 598 20.20 -23.21 10.67
CA SER A 598 19.01 -22.79 11.40
C SER A 598 18.76 -23.76 12.55
N VAL A 599 18.39 -23.24 13.72
CA VAL A 599 18.04 -24.04 14.90
C VAL A 599 16.53 -24.32 14.90
N VAL A 600 16.13 -25.51 15.33
CA VAL A 600 14.72 -25.83 15.63
C VAL A 600 14.66 -26.32 17.07
N GLU A 601 13.72 -25.76 17.84
CA GLU A 601 13.59 -26.04 19.27
C GLU A 601 13.21 -27.51 19.56
N ASP A 602 12.50 -28.18 18.65
CA ASP A 602 11.65 -29.32 19.03
C ASP A 602 11.88 -30.67 18.32
N ASN A 603 12.89 -30.83 17.44
CA ASN A 603 13.10 -32.15 16.81
C ASN A 603 14.56 -32.50 16.50
N TRP A 604 14.96 -33.68 16.99
CA TRP A 604 16.34 -34.15 17.09
C TRP A 604 16.82 -34.93 15.86
N VAL A 605 16.11 -34.87 14.74
CA VAL A 605 16.25 -35.87 13.67
C VAL A 605 16.70 -35.30 12.33
N ASP A 606 16.61 -33.99 12.08
CA ASP A 606 17.09 -33.44 10.80
C ASP A 606 17.73 -32.06 10.98
N PRO A 607 18.99 -31.86 10.57
CA PRO A 607 19.58 -30.53 10.55
C PRO A 607 18.82 -29.62 9.59
N ARG A 608 18.57 -28.40 10.06
CA ARG A 608 17.83 -27.36 9.35
C ARG A 608 18.78 -26.28 8.88
N LEU A 609 18.49 -25.75 7.70
CA LEU A 609 19.30 -24.73 7.07
C LEU A 609 18.43 -23.70 6.37
N CYS A 610 18.99 -22.50 6.29
CA CYS A 610 18.53 -21.42 5.45
C CYS A 610 19.44 -21.36 4.21
N GLU A 611 18.88 -21.22 3.01
CA GLU A 611 19.66 -21.14 1.78
C GLU A 611 19.17 -20.12 0.75
N LEU A 612 20.16 -19.57 0.04
CA LEU A 612 20.00 -18.88 -1.24
C LEU A 612 20.70 -19.70 -2.31
N TYR A 613 20.15 -19.76 -3.53
CA TYR A 613 20.80 -20.43 -4.64
C TYR A 613 20.54 -19.76 -5.98
N THR A 614 21.47 -19.91 -6.93
CA THR A 614 21.54 -19.13 -8.19
C THR A 614 20.28 -19.20 -9.07
N SER A 615 19.40 -20.17 -8.87
CA SER A 615 18.15 -20.34 -9.65
C SER A 615 16.86 -20.05 -8.87
N ALA A 616 16.95 -19.75 -7.56
CA ALA A 616 15.83 -19.29 -6.74
C ALA A 616 15.80 -17.77 -6.64
N THR A 617 14.58 -17.26 -6.52
CA THR A 617 14.30 -15.85 -6.27
C THR A 617 13.93 -15.60 -4.81
N TYR A 618 13.70 -16.63 -4.01
CA TYR A 618 13.29 -16.55 -2.60
C TYR A 618 14.39 -17.06 -1.64
N LEU A 619 14.22 -16.78 -0.34
CA LEU A 619 15.01 -17.36 0.75
C LEU A 619 14.37 -18.68 1.22
N GLY A 620 15.11 -19.79 1.12
CA GLY A 620 14.58 -21.13 1.42
C GLY A 620 14.92 -21.60 2.84
N LEU A 621 13.92 -22.06 3.59
CA LEU A 621 14.10 -22.82 4.83
C LEU A 621 13.88 -24.31 4.57
N VAL A 622 14.95 -25.10 4.69
CA VAL A 622 14.97 -26.51 4.25
C VAL A 622 15.33 -27.42 5.41
N GLY A 623 14.58 -28.53 5.53
CA GLY A 623 14.93 -29.64 6.42
C GLY A 623 15.65 -30.76 5.67
N GLY A 624 16.50 -31.51 6.37
CA GLY A 624 17.12 -32.73 5.82
C GLY A 624 18.55 -32.54 5.31
N GLY A 625 19.32 -31.62 5.88
CA GLY A 625 20.78 -31.64 5.68
C GLY A 625 21.37 -32.99 6.13
N HIS A 626 22.51 -33.39 5.58
CA HIS A 626 23.22 -34.54 6.13
C HIS A 626 23.97 -34.10 7.39
N TYR A 627 23.97 -34.92 8.46
CA TYR A 627 24.77 -34.64 9.67
C TYR A 627 26.27 -34.45 9.41
N ASN A 628 26.75 -34.99 8.29
CA ASN A 628 28.14 -34.83 7.85
C ASN A 628 28.36 -33.57 6.98
N SER A 629 27.31 -32.80 6.68
CA SER A 629 27.45 -31.55 5.92
C SER A 629 27.81 -30.39 6.85
N GLY A 630 28.69 -29.53 6.37
CA GLY A 630 29.07 -28.28 7.02
C GLY A 630 28.35 -27.12 6.35
N PHE A 631 27.81 -26.20 7.17
CA PHE A 631 27.18 -24.96 6.72
C PHE A 631 27.77 -23.78 7.50
N TYR A 632 27.63 -22.58 6.94
CA TYR A 632 28.10 -21.36 7.58
C TYR A 632 27.16 -20.97 8.72
N ILE A 633 27.61 -20.07 9.59
CA ILE A 633 26.78 -19.49 10.64
C ILE A 633 26.76 -17.99 10.46
N ARG A 634 25.57 -17.42 10.55
CA ARG A 634 25.34 -15.98 10.55
C ARG A 634 24.55 -15.65 11.79
N CYS A 635 25.24 -15.18 12.83
CA CYS A 635 24.60 -14.98 14.12
C CYS A 635 23.64 -13.78 14.06
N VAL A 636 22.62 -13.85 14.89
CA VAL A 636 21.64 -12.79 15.14
C VAL A 636 21.79 -12.31 16.58
N ARG A 637 21.58 -11.01 16.81
CA ARG A 637 21.77 -10.36 18.11
C ARG A 637 20.61 -10.70 19.05
N ASP A 638 20.93 -11.00 20.30
CA ASP A 638 19.93 -11.20 21.36
C ASP A 638 19.17 -9.86 21.60
N GLU A 639 17.86 -9.95 21.83
CA GLU A 639 17.00 -8.78 22.17
C GLU A 639 17.27 -8.22 23.58
#